data_AF-A0A0D8XFX9-F1
#
_entry.id   AF-A0A0D8XFX9-F1
#
_cell.length_a   1.000
_cell.length_b   1.000
_cell.length_c   1.000
_cell.angle_alpha   90.00
_cell.angle_beta   90.00
_cell.angle_gamma   90.00
#
_symmetry.space_group_name_H-M   'P 1'
#
loop_
_entity.id
_entity.type
_entity.pdbx_description
1 polymer ?
#
loop_
_entity_poly.entity_id
_entity_poly.type
_entity_poly.pdbx_seq_one_letter_code
_entity_poly.pdbx_strand_id
1 'polypeptide(L)'
;MVNGFGPTGIEGPFRKSCEATLRVMREHKETLLTRGQHKVNVPSAESVQLILKRLEGHIVSPEVYKHKFSCAPMSLEGQVAKLIDIASDERNLVQMYIGWAPFI
;
A
#
# COMPACT_ATOMS: atom_id res chain seq x y z
N MET A 1 10.51 9.97 11.08
CA MET A 1 11.01 8.99 10.08
C MET A 1 11.49 9.66 8.79
N VAL A 2 10.66 10.45 8.08
CA VAL A 2 11.04 11.09 6.80
C VAL A 2 12.28 12.00 6.90
N ASN A 3 12.48 12.67 8.03
CA ASN A 3 13.67 13.49 8.31
C ASN A 3 14.99 12.68 8.28
N GLY A 4 14.94 11.35 8.41
CA GLY A 4 16.10 10.47 8.34
C GLY A 4 16.51 10.07 6.92
N PHE A 5 15.73 10.41 5.88
CA PHE A 5 16.02 10.05 4.49
C PHE A 5 16.99 11.01 3.78
N GLY A 6 17.57 11.96 4.52
CA GLY A 6 18.52 12.94 3.99
C GLY A 6 17.84 14.08 3.23
N PRO A 7 18.61 14.88 2.46
CA PRO A 7 18.13 16.14 1.88
C PRO A 7 17.03 15.95 0.82
N THR A 8 16.92 14.75 0.23
CA THR A 8 15.90 14.42 -0.78
C THR A 8 14.61 13.87 -0.19
N GLY A 9 14.56 13.57 1.11
CA GLY A 9 13.37 13.03 1.78
C GLY A 9 12.82 11.78 1.08
N ILE A 10 11.50 11.76 0.88
CA ILE A 10 10.76 10.65 0.25
C ILE A 10 11.03 10.46 -1.25
N GLU A 11 11.36 11.54 -1.98
CA GLU A 11 11.51 11.52 -3.44
C GLU A 11 12.83 10.87 -3.91
N GLY A 12 13.71 10.54 -2.97
CA GLY A 12 15.01 9.94 -3.24
C GLY A 12 14.99 8.40 -3.29
N PRO A 13 15.92 7.73 -2.58
CA PRO A 13 16.04 6.26 -2.60
C PRO A 13 14.79 5.53 -2.15
N PHE A 14 14.01 6.14 -1.25
CA PHE A 14 12.80 5.54 -0.68
C PHE A 14 11.76 5.25 -1.75
N ARG A 15 11.31 6.28 -2.50
CA ARG A 15 10.33 6.12 -3.56
C ARG A 15 10.76 5.10 -4.62
N LYS A 16 12.02 5.18 -5.09
CA LYS A 16 12.55 4.23 -6.09
C LYS A 16 12.57 2.78 -5.57
N SER A 17 12.90 2.59 -4.30
CA SER A 17 12.89 1.27 -3.66
C SER A 17 11.47 0.71 -3.55
N CYS A 18 10.49 1.56 -3.20
CA CYS A 18 9.08 1.18 -3.17
C CYS A 18 8.56 0.79 -4.56
N GLU A 19 8.88 1.57 -5.59
CA GLU A 19 8.52 1.27 -6.98
C GLU A 19 9.15 -0.06 -7.45
N ALA A 20 10.43 -0.29 -7.19
CA ALA A 20 11.10 -1.54 -7.57
C ALA A 20 10.50 -2.76 -6.86
N THR A 21 10.24 -2.66 -5.56
CA THR A 21 9.62 -3.74 -4.78
C THR A 21 8.22 -4.06 -5.29
N LEU A 22 7.41 -3.03 -5.51
CA LEU A 22 6.05 -3.20 -5.99
C LEU A 22 6.03 -3.79 -7.40
N ARG A 23 7.02 -3.48 -8.25
CA ARG A 23 7.15 -4.04 -9.59
C ARG A 23 7.31 -5.56 -9.54
N VAL A 24 8.26 -6.03 -8.74
CA VAL A 24 8.52 -7.46 -8.53
C VAL A 24 7.26 -8.16 -7.98
N MET A 25 6.55 -7.51 -7.04
CA MET A 25 5.31 -8.05 -6.50
C MET A 25 4.18 -8.15 -7.53
N ARG A 26 4.05 -7.18 -8.43
CA ARG A 26 3.05 -7.21 -9.52
C ARG A 26 3.40 -8.25 -10.58
N GLU A 27 4.68 -8.38 -10.93
CA GLU A 27 5.20 -9.32 -11.92
C GLU A 27 5.03 -10.78 -11.48
N HIS A 28 5.33 -11.09 -10.21
CA HIS A 28 5.25 -12.44 -9.66
C HIS A 28 4.01 -12.68 -8.78
N LYS A 29 2.90 -11.97 -9.04
CA LYS A 29 1.69 -12.03 -8.20
C LYS A 29 1.13 -13.44 -8.04
N GLU A 30 1.18 -14.28 -9.07
CA GLU A 30 0.65 -15.66 -9.00
C GLU A 30 1.48 -16.54 -8.07
N THR A 31 2.81 -16.44 -8.13
CA THR A 31 3.73 -17.21 -7.27
C THR A 31 3.57 -16.84 -5.80
N LEU A 32 3.31 -15.56 -5.51
CA LEU A 32 3.01 -15.09 -4.15
C LEU A 32 1.71 -15.68 -3.61
N LEU A 33 0.72 -15.87 -4.48
CA LEU A 33 -0.59 -16.42 -4.12
C LEU A 33 -0.56 -17.93 -3.93
N THR A 34 0.08 -18.68 -4.84
CA THR A 34 0.17 -20.15 -4.75
C THR A 34 0.85 -20.61 -3.46
N ARG A 35 1.89 -19.88 -3.00
CA ARG A 35 2.57 -20.20 -1.73
C ARG A 35 1.69 -19.89 -0.50
N GLY A 36 0.82 -18.88 -0.58
CA GLY A 36 -0.15 -18.55 0.47
C GLY A 36 -1.37 -19.47 0.52
N GLN A 37 -1.72 -20.10 -0.60
CA GLN A 37 -2.91 -20.95 -0.73
C GLN A 37 -2.77 -22.36 -0.14
N HIS A 38 -1.60 -22.75 0.36
CA HIS A 38 -1.40 -24.09 0.93
C HIS A 38 -2.17 -24.35 2.25
N LYS A 39 -2.89 -23.35 2.78
CA LYS A 39 -3.80 -23.44 3.95
C LYS A 39 -5.02 -22.51 3.79
N VAL A 40 -5.95 -22.78 2.88
CA VAL A 40 -7.13 -21.90 2.70
C VAL A 40 -8.31 -22.38 3.54
N ASN A 41 -8.64 -21.61 4.60
CA ASN A 41 -9.96 -21.57 5.24
C ASN A 41 -10.80 -20.48 4.54
N VAL A 42 -12.14 -20.59 4.48
CA VAL A 42 -13.05 -19.67 3.77
C VAL A 42 -12.76 -18.16 3.98
N PRO A 43 -12.50 -17.64 5.21
CA PRO A 43 -12.16 -16.23 5.43
C PRO A 43 -10.80 -15.78 4.84
N SER A 44 -9.90 -16.72 4.52
CA SER A 44 -8.63 -16.38 3.86
C SER A 44 -8.80 -16.03 2.38
N ALA A 45 -9.90 -16.47 1.75
CA ALA A 45 -10.18 -16.18 0.35
C ALA A 45 -10.43 -14.69 0.11
N GLU A 46 -11.17 -14.01 1.00
CA GLU A 46 -11.43 -12.57 0.90
C GLU A 46 -10.14 -11.74 1.02
N SER A 47 -9.27 -12.14 1.94
CA SER A 47 -7.96 -11.50 2.14
C SER A 47 -7.09 -11.64 0.90
N VAL A 48 -7.10 -12.82 0.27
CA VAL A 48 -6.41 -13.09 -1.00
C VAL A 48 -6.95 -12.20 -2.12
N GLN A 49 -8.27 -12.06 -2.24
CA GLN A 49 -8.89 -11.16 -3.21
C GLN A 49 -8.49 -9.70 -3.00
N LEU A 50 -8.32 -9.27 -1.74
CA LEU A 50 -7.86 -7.93 -1.40
C LEU A 50 -6.42 -7.67 -1.87
N ILE A 51 -5.55 -8.66 -1.66
CA ILE A 51 -4.15 -8.61 -2.09
C ILE A 51 -4.09 -8.53 -3.62
N LEU A 52 -4.87 -9.35 -4.31
CA LEU A 52 -4.96 -9.31 -5.78
C LEU A 52 -5.33 -7.92 -6.30
N LYS A 53 -6.39 -7.31 -5.76
CA LYS A 53 -6.80 -5.96 -6.15
C LYS A 53 -5.68 -4.93 -5.96
N ARG A 54 -4.92 -5.03 -4.87
CA ARG A 54 -3.76 -4.15 -4.62
C ARG A 54 -2.65 -4.35 -5.65
N LEU A 55 -2.36 -5.60 -6.02
CA LEU A 55 -1.36 -5.93 -7.04
C LEU A 55 -1.79 -5.56 -8.46
N GLU A 56 -3.09 -5.45 -8.71
CA GLU A 56 -3.63 -4.90 -9.97
C GLU A 56 -3.55 -3.38 -10.05
N GLY A 57 -3.16 -2.71 -8.95
CA GLY A 57 -3.01 -1.26 -8.88
C GLY A 57 -4.18 -0.52 -8.26
N HIS A 58 -5.11 -1.22 -7.61
CA HIS A 58 -6.17 -0.60 -6.83
C HIS A 58 -5.67 -0.20 -5.44
N ILE A 59 -6.14 0.94 -4.95
CA ILE A 59 -5.99 1.30 -3.54
C ILE A 59 -7.20 0.75 -2.81
N VAL A 60 -6.99 -0.31 -2.03
CA VAL A 60 -8.07 -0.90 -1.24
C VAL A 60 -8.12 -0.28 0.14
N SER A 61 -9.21 0.43 0.41
CA SER A 61 -9.53 0.98 1.71
C SER A 61 -10.68 0.24 2.41
N PRO A 62 -10.79 0.35 3.75
CA PRO A 62 -12.02 0.02 4.46
C PRO A 62 -13.23 0.74 3.85
N GLU A 63 -14.43 0.18 3.97
CA GLU A 63 -15.66 0.71 3.34
C GLU A 63 -15.91 2.19 3.65
N VAL A 64 -15.54 2.63 4.85
CA VAL A 64 -15.63 4.01 5.31
C VAL A 64 -14.92 5.01 4.37
N TYR A 65 -13.87 4.58 3.67
CA TYR A 65 -13.06 5.44 2.80
C TYR A 65 -13.19 5.08 1.31
N LYS A 66 -14.12 4.18 0.95
CA LYS A 66 -14.26 3.63 -0.41
C LYS A 66 -14.51 4.69 -1.48
N HIS A 67 -15.17 5.79 -1.11
CA HIS A 67 -15.46 6.92 -2.01
C HIS A 67 -14.26 7.86 -2.24
N LYS A 68 -13.22 7.80 -1.40
CA LYS A 68 -12.03 8.67 -1.51
C LYS A 68 -11.01 8.14 -2.50
N PHE A 69 -11.11 6.88 -2.90
CA PHE A 69 -10.13 6.24 -3.77
C PHE A 69 -10.75 5.88 -5.11
N SER A 70 -10.04 6.24 -6.19
CA SER A 70 -10.40 5.86 -7.55
C SER A 70 -10.61 4.35 -7.64
N CYS A 71 -11.71 3.93 -8.28
CA CYS A 71 -11.97 2.53 -8.57
C CYS A 71 -11.15 2.01 -9.76
N ALA A 72 -10.54 2.90 -10.55
CA ALA A 72 -9.69 2.51 -11.67
C ALA A 72 -8.28 2.11 -11.19
N PRO A 73 -7.68 1.06 -11.79
CA PRO A 73 -6.32 0.63 -11.47
C PRO A 73 -5.30 1.70 -11.87
N MET A 74 -4.34 1.95 -10.99
CA MET A 74 -3.29 2.96 -11.19
C MET A 74 -2.01 2.34 -11.77
N SER A 75 -1.23 3.16 -12.47
CA SER A 75 0.18 2.83 -12.77
C SER A 75 0.95 2.54 -11.50
N LEU A 76 2.09 1.88 -11.62
CA LEU A 76 2.93 1.54 -10.49
C LEU A 76 3.41 2.80 -9.76
N GLU A 77 3.91 3.76 -10.51
CA GLU A 77 4.43 5.05 -10.02
C GLU A 77 3.29 5.88 -9.39
N GLY A 78 2.10 5.84 -10.01
CA GLY A 78 0.92 6.53 -9.49
C GLY A 78 0.40 5.90 -8.19
N GLN A 79 0.37 4.57 -8.09
CA GLN A 79 -0.04 3.89 -6.87
C GLN A 79 0.95 4.19 -5.74
N VAL A 80 2.26 4.13 -5.99
CA VAL A 80 3.28 4.45 -4.98
C VAL A 80 3.14 5.89 -4.52
N ALA A 81 3.08 6.86 -5.46
CA ALA A 81 2.91 8.26 -5.12
C ALA A 81 1.66 8.50 -4.26
N LYS A 82 0.54 7.88 -4.64
CA LYS A 82 -0.71 8.06 -3.91
C LYS A 82 -0.68 7.42 -2.52
N LEU A 83 -0.03 6.27 -2.36
CA LEU A 83 0.16 5.65 -1.04
C LEU A 83 1.04 6.50 -0.13
N ILE A 84 2.10 7.10 -0.68
CA ILE A 84 2.98 8.03 0.07
C ILE A 84 2.21 9.26 0.53
N ASP A 85 1.39 9.84 -0.36
CA ASP A 85 0.50 10.98 -0.07
C ASP A 85 -0.46 10.64 1.09
N ILE A 86 -1.16 9.51 1.01
CA ILE A 86 -2.09 9.06 2.06
C ILE A 86 -1.38 8.84 3.40
N ALA A 87 -0.20 8.22 3.37
CA ALA A 87 0.57 7.90 4.57
C ALA A 87 1.21 9.14 5.23
N SER A 88 1.34 10.24 4.48
CA SER A 88 1.92 11.49 4.95
C SER A 88 0.87 12.55 5.30
N ASP A 89 -0.40 12.30 4.99
CA ASP A 89 -1.52 13.23 5.26
C ASP A 89 -1.78 13.37 6.76
N GLU A 90 -1.56 14.57 7.28
CA GLU A 90 -1.75 14.95 8.68
C GLU A 90 -3.15 14.60 9.20
N ARG A 91 -4.18 14.70 8.36
CA ARG A 91 -5.56 14.37 8.76
C ARG A 91 -5.74 12.90 9.06
N ASN A 92 -5.01 12.03 8.34
CA ASN A 92 -5.02 10.59 8.58
C ASN A 92 -4.16 10.26 9.80
N LEU A 93 -3.03 10.96 9.96
CA LEU A 93 -2.11 10.77 11.07
C LEU A 93 -2.73 11.13 12.43
N VAL A 94 -3.50 12.23 12.51
CA VAL A 94 -4.23 12.63 13.72
C VAL A 94 -5.31 11.61 14.14
N GLN A 95 -5.83 10.83 13.19
CA GLN A 95 -6.86 9.81 13.47
C GLN A 95 -6.26 8.47 13.91
N MET A 96 -4.94 8.33 13.93
CA MET A 96 -4.31 7.09 14.36
C MET A 96 -4.56 6.83 15.86
N TYR A 97 -4.63 5.56 16.22
CA TYR A 97 -4.66 5.18 17.63
C TYR A 97 -3.45 5.78 18.35
N ILE A 98 -3.64 6.29 19.57
CA ILE A 98 -2.65 7.09 20.31
C ILE A 98 -1.27 6.42 20.38
N GLY A 99 -1.20 5.09 20.53
CA GLY A 99 0.05 4.32 20.57
C GLY A 99 0.77 4.15 19.21
N TRP A 100 0.23 4.70 18.13
CA TRP A 100 0.79 4.70 16.77
C TRP A 100 0.81 6.10 16.16
N ALA A 101 0.52 7.14 16.95
CA ALA A 101 0.49 8.51 16.49
C ALA A 101 1.90 8.99 16.04
N PRO A 102 2.01 9.98 15.15
CA PRO A 102 3.31 10.40 14.60
C PRO A 102 4.20 11.20 15.56
N PHE A 103 3.66 11.64 16.71
CA PHE A 103 4.31 12.55 17.66
C PHE A 103 4.88 11.83 18.90
N ILE A 104 4.66 10.52 19.01
CA ILE A 104 5.30 9.65 20.01
C ILE A 104 6.62 9.10 19.45
#